data_AF-A0AAJ2EEE6-F1
#
_entry.id   AF-A0AAJ2EEE6-F1
#
_cell.length_a   1.000
_cell.length_b   1.000
_cell.length_c   1.000
_cell.angle_alpha   90.00
_cell.angle_beta   90.00
_cell.angle_gamma   90.00
#
_symmetry.space_group_name_H-M   'P 1'
#
loop_
_entity.id
_entity.type
_entity.pdbx_description
1 polymer ?
#
loop_
_entity_poly.entity_id
_entity_poly.type
_entity_poly.pdbx_seq_one_letter_code
_entity_poly.pdbx_strand_id
1 'polypeptide(L)'
;MSTSTTAERAAHPSSTQEDAEDAEDEAGSGQPGPRVADDLAACEALISHADASGTVLTKPDVDAVRRAREAFDQGVWDRAIGGAFYEAMIRIAASVHYPGRRIASDLDHCRDLISYGAQNGKLLDEHDVEAIAKARAAQGEHAWDAGIESAFYAAMSRIAHAVAPVVAETAGDEARHGARRAIRIYTYSAIALTVFVVSLSCLLFVANQVATDIATVVKSNDAAALTLHNQLQAHAVAIGDAEKKHDADAVIALQNSQPALQIKEELQNFATNNRQLFADVSRISAFTTSLGLGAIRSPYKAPCDAQESVLNFQGAYRTSHSPRYFSGKTQSGDWQCNPDVARKVLEITLPLLARPNAEPGDSHPPSDLDAVQQGFQKIAVYQDIRAMALYANDIILSIVGAVTGFMLPVLYAWLGACAAILRQLSAESAASTFHPEHSKVANRAHVTSAVIVGISIGLFSGLLEGGKNISPLAIAFIAGYASDKFFYFVDRLVGAMFPPRVDHVDHAARRPPGASKDTAKTLRSGS
;
A
#
# COMPACT_ATOMS: atom_id res chain seq x y z
N MET A 1 -9.25 20.37 8.46
CA MET A 1 -8.23 21.23 7.83
C MET A 1 -8.55 21.27 6.36
N SER A 2 -9.33 22.27 5.96
CA SER A 2 -9.93 22.38 4.63
C SER A 2 -9.57 23.74 4.10
N THR A 3 -8.73 23.78 3.06
CA THR A 3 -8.36 25.01 2.35
C THR A 3 -8.92 24.90 0.94
N SER A 4 -10.05 25.58 0.71
CA SER A 4 -10.58 25.88 -0.61
C SER A 4 -10.05 27.23 -1.05
N THR A 5 -9.15 27.24 -2.04
CA THR A 5 -8.60 28.47 -2.61
C THR A 5 -9.38 28.87 -3.86
N THR A 6 -9.76 30.14 -3.84
CA THR A 6 -10.55 30.94 -4.78
C THR A 6 -10.00 30.94 -6.20
N ALA A 7 -10.87 30.77 -7.20
CA ALA A 7 -10.56 31.03 -8.61
C ALA A 7 -10.96 32.47 -8.98
N GLU A 8 -9.96 33.23 -9.40
CA GLU A 8 -9.98 34.62 -9.82
C GLU A 8 -10.38 34.71 -11.30
N ARG A 9 -11.39 35.53 -11.61
CA ARG A 9 -11.87 35.82 -12.97
C ARG A 9 -11.69 37.31 -13.20
N ALA A 10 -10.59 37.70 -13.86
CA ALA A 10 -10.35 39.09 -14.25
C ALA A 10 -10.83 39.33 -15.69
N ALA A 11 -11.63 40.38 -15.82
CA ALA A 11 -12.24 40.89 -17.03
C ALA A 11 -11.27 41.77 -17.84
N HIS A 12 -11.56 41.91 -19.13
CA HIS A 12 -11.02 42.94 -20.02
C HIS A 12 -11.16 44.35 -19.43
N PRO A 13 -10.19 45.25 -19.69
CA PRO A 13 -10.47 46.67 -19.74
C PRO A 13 -10.43 47.20 -21.18
N SER A 14 -11.49 47.92 -21.48
CA SER A 14 -11.72 48.79 -22.62
C SER A 14 -10.69 49.91 -22.73
N SER A 15 -10.37 50.24 -23.97
CA SER A 15 -9.66 51.45 -24.39
C SER A 15 -10.40 52.71 -23.94
N THR A 16 -9.73 53.55 -23.15
CA THR A 16 -10.11 54.96 -22.98
C THR A 16 -8.97 55.81 -23.50
N GLN A 17 -9.31 56.60 -24.50
CA GLN A 17 -8.49 57.57 -25.20
C GLN A 17 -8.74 58.91 -24.50
N GLU A 18 -7.75 59.44 -23.78
CA GLU A 18 -7.77 60.80 -23.22
C GLU A 18 -6.41 61.47 -23.49
N ASP A 19 -6.49 62.45 -24.39
CA ASP A 19 -5.89 63.78 -24.35
C ASP A 19 -4.42 63.95 -23.98
N ALA A 20 -3.68 64.34 -25.02
CA ALA A 20 -2.36 64.93 -24.97
C ALA A 20 -2.46 66.38 -24.48
N GLU A 21 -1.86 66.67 -23.33
CA GLU A 21 -1.46 68.01 -22.93
C GLU A 21 0.02 68.01 -22.52
N ASP A 22 0.70 69.04 -23.00
CA ASP A 22 2.13 69.28 -22.96
C ASP A 22 2.68 69.37 -21.52
N ALA A 23 3.67 68.54 -21.21
CA ALA A 23 4.54 68.69 -20.05
C ALA A 23 6.00 68.44 -20.49
N GLU A 24 6.73 69.53 -20.69
CA GLU A 24 8.18 69.53 -20.85
C GLU A 24 8.86 69.22 -19.50
N ASP A 25 9.79 68.26 -19.55
CA ASP A 25 11.01 68.15 -18.76
C ASP A 25 10.93 68.19 -17.22
N GLU A 26 10.43 67.10 -16.62
CA GLU A 26 11.14 66.50 -15.49
C GLU A 26 11.60 65.08 -15.89
N ALA A 27 12.91 64.89 -16.03
CA ALA A 27 13.57 63.60 -16.20
C ALA A 27 13.49 62.81 -14.88
N GLY A 28 12.27 62.50 -14.43
CA GLY A 28 12.00 61.64 -13.30
C GLY A 28 12.42 60.23 -13.66
N SER A 29 13.32 59.65 -12.86
CA SER A 29 13.67 58.22 -12.88
C SER A 29 12.41 57.40 -12.65
N GLY A 30 11.68 57.09 -13.72
CA GLY A 30 10.45 56.33 -13.67
C GLY A 30 10.78 54.91 -13.27
N GLN A 31 10.40 54.51 -12.06
CA GLN A 31 10.54 53.13 -11.62
C GLN A 31 9.92 52.19 -12.67
N PRO A 32 10.60 51.09 -13.03
CA PRO A 32 10.06 50.14 -13.98
C PRO A 32 8.71 49.62 -13.46
N GLY A 33 7.71 49.57 -14.33
CA GLY A 33 6.41 49.02 -13.97
C GLY A 33 6.54 47.57 -13.48
N PRO A 34 5.62 47.07 -12.63
CA PRO A 34 5.73 45.75 -12.00
C PRO A 34 5.78 44.58 -12.98
N ARG A 35 5.41 44.79 -14.25
CA ARG A 35 5.42 43.76 -15.32
C ARG A 35 6.76 43.61 -16.03
N VAL A 36 7.65 44.61 -15.90
CA VAL A 36 8.93 44.64 -16.64
C VAL A 36 9.81 43.44 -16.29
N ALA A 37 9.78 42.97 -15.04
CA ALA A 37 10.53 41.80 -14.60
C ALA A 37 10.06 40.51 -15.30
N ASP A 38 8.74 40.31 -15.38
CA ASP A 38 8.13 39.15 -16.03
C ASP A 38 8.39 39.17 -17.54
N ASP A 39 8.27 40.33 -18.17
CA ASP A 39 8.51 40.52 -19.60
C ASP A 39 9.99 40.31 -19.97
N LEU A 40 10.93 40.74 -19.12
CA LEU A 40 12.37 40.48 -19.28
C LEU A 40 12.66 38.98 -19.19
N ALA A 41 12.12 38.28 -18.19
CA ALA A 41 12.28 36.84 -18.05
C ALA A 41 11.69 36.07 -19.26
N ALA A 42 10.55 36.52 -19.78
CA ALA A 42 9.95 35.95 -20.99
C ALA A 42 10.83 36.17 -22.23
N CYS A 43 11.40 37.37 -22.41
CA CYS A 43 12.33 37.66 -23.51
C CYS A 43 13.62 36.83 -23.43
N GLU A 44 14.21 36.69 -22.24
CA GLU A 44 15.42 35.88 -22.04
C GLU A 44 15.15 34.39 -22.36
N ALA A 45 13.96 33.89 -22.02
CA ALA A 45 13.52 32.55 -22.41
C ALA A 45 13.36 32.42 -23.93
N LEU A 46 12.82 33.43 -24.62
CA LEU A 46 12.72 33.47 -26.09
C LEU A 46 14.10 33.51 -26.76
N ILE A 47 15.05 34.28 -26.22
CA ILE A 47 16.42 34.33 -26.72
C ILE A 47 17.11 32.97 -26.54
N SER A 48 16.94 32.34 -25.39
CA SER A 48 17.48 30.99 -25.13
C SER A 48 16.87 29.94 -26.06
N HIS A 49 15.57 30.05 -26.34
CA HIS A 49 14.89 29.20 -27.30
C HIS A 49 15.39 29.46 -28.73
N ALA A 50 15.60 30.72 -29.11
CA ALA A 50 16.17 31.09 -30.41
C ALA A 50 17.55 30.45 -30.60
N ASP A 51 18.42 30.52 -29.59
CA ASP A 51 19.74 29.89 -29.61
C ASP A 51 19.64 28.35 -29.78
N ALA A 52 18.74 27.70 -29.04
CA ALA A 52 18.51 26.26 -29.15
C ALA A 52 17.88 25.82 -30.50
N SER A 53 17.06 26.68 -31.10
CA SER A 53 16.41 26.43 -32.39
C SER A 53 17.23 26.90 -33.60
N GLY A 54 18.37 27.56 -33.38
CA GLY A 54 19.21 28.13 -34.43
C GLY A 54 18.67 29.43 -35.04
N THR A 55 17.69 30.07 -34.40
CA THR A 55 17.09 31.32 -34.90
C THR A 55 18.04 32.49 -34.77
N VAL A 56 18.40 33.09 -35.91
CA VAL A 56 19.31 34.23 -35.96
C VAL A 56 18.59 35.49 -35.47
N LEU A 57 18.79 35.83 -34.20
CA LEU A 57 18.36 37.12 -33.65
C LEU A 57 19.33 38.22 -34.05
N THR A 58 18.80 39.41 -34.31
CA THR A 58 19.67 40.55 -34.58
C THR A 58 20.43 40.92 -33.30
N LYS A 59 21.74 41.11 -33.41
CA LYS A 59 22.59 41.59 -32.32
C LYS A 59 22.00 42.81 -31.57
N PRO A 60 21.45 43.85 -32.24
CA PRO A 60 20.87 44.99 -31.53
C PRO A 60 19.65 44.64 -30.68
N ASP A 61 18.82 43.66 -31.06
CA ASP A 61 17.67 43.24 -30.26
C ASP A 61 18.13 42.49 -28.99
N VAL A 62 19.12 41.59 -29.12
CA VAL A 62 19.72 40.88 -27.97
C VAL A 62 20.42 41.87 -27.02
N ASP A 63 21.16 42.84 -27.58
CA ASP A 63 21.83 43.88 -26.80
C ASP A 63 20.83 44.86 -26.14
N ALA A 64 19.64 45.07 -26.73
CA ALA A 64 18.57 45.86 -26.11
C ALA A 64 17.98 45.13 -24.89
N VAL A 65 17.72 43.82 -24.98
CA VAL A 65 17.24 43.02 -23.84
C VAL A 65 18.30 42.93 -22.73
N ARG A 66 19.57 42.72 -23.08
CA ARG A 66 20.66 42.69 -22.09
C ARG A 66 20.82 44.04 -21.36
N ARG A 67 20.81 45.15 -22.11
CA ARG A 67 20.86 46.50 -21.52
C ARG A 67 19.65 46.77 -20.63
N ALA A 68 18.46 46.34 -21.03
CA ALA A 68 17.26 46.46 -20.21
C ALA A 68 17.37 45.65 -18.92
N ARG A 69 17.96 44.45 -18.95
CA ARG A 69 18.22 43.65 -17.75
C ARG A 69 19.21 44.31 -16.80
N GLU A 70 20.34 44.78 -17.32
CA GLU A 70 21.36 45.50 -16.53
C GLU A 70 20.79 46.77 -15.90
N ALA A 71 19.98 47.53 -16.65
CA ALA A 71 19.29 48.72 -16.18
C ALA A 71 18.26 48.42 -15.08
N PHE A 72 17.50 47.32 -15.22
CA PHE A 72 16.56 46.85 -14.22
C PHE A 72 17.28 46.46 -12.91
N ASP A 73 18.37 45.69 -13.01
CA ASP A 73 19.15 45.24 -11.84
C ASP A 73 19.84 46.42 -11.11
N GLN A 74 20.22 47.47 -11.83
CA GLN A 74 20.82 48.69 -11.28
C GLN A 74 19.80 49.71 -10.75
N GLY A 75 18.49 49.49 -10.99
CA GLY A 75 17.44 50.45 -10.65
C GLY A 75 17.48 51.74 -11.49
N VAL A 76 18.16 51.71 -12.65
CA VAL A 76 18.30 52.85 -13.57
C VAL A 76 17.44 52.56 -14.81
N TRP A 77 16.13 52.63 -14.65
CA TRP A 77 15.18 52.45 -15.74
C TRP A 77 14.73 53.81 -16.28
N ASP A 78 14.90 54.03 -17.58
CA ASP A 78 14.41 55.23 -18.26
C ASP A 78 13.47 54.87 -19.42
N ARG A 79 12.79 55.90 -19.96
CA ARG A 79 11.83 55.74 -21.06
C ARG A 79 12.49 55.23 -22.35
N ALA A 80 13.75 55.55 -22.59
CA ALA A 80 14.48 55.16 -23.79
C ALA A 80 14.85 53.67 -23.74
N ILE A 81 15.32 53.18 -22.59
CA ILE A 81 15.60 51.77 -22.32
C ILE A 81 14.32 50.96 -22.44
N GLY A 82 13.23 51.43 -21.83
CA GLY A 82 11.93 50.77 -21.94
C GLY A 82 11.42 50.69 -23.38
N GLY A 83 11.50 51.78 -24.15
CA GLY A 83 11.11 51.79 -25.56
C GLY A 83 11.92 50.81 -26.40
N ALA A 84 13.25 50.84 -26.26
CA ALA A 84 14.15 49.94 -26.98
C ALA A 84 13.92 48.46 -26.60
N PHE A 85 13.65 48.19 -25.33
CA PHE A 85 13.31 46.85 -24.84
C PHE A 85 12.03 46.31 -25.47
N TYR A 86 10.92 47.05 -25.39
CA TYR A 86 9.64 46.56 -25.91
C TYR A 86 9.64 46.43 -27.43
N GLU A 87 10.33 47.31 -28.14
CA GLU A 87 10.55 47.15 -29.58
C GLU A 87 11.36 45.88 -29.91
N ALA A 88 12.45 45.65 -29.20
CA ALA A 88 13.25 44.44 -29.35
C ALA A 88 12.43 43.19 -29.00
N MET A 89 11.64 43.24 -27.93
CA MET A 89 10.73 42.16 -27.54
C MET A 89 9.74 41.83 -28.66
N ILE A 90 9.12 42.82 -29.30
CA ILE A 90 8.17 42.57 -30.41
C ILE A 90 8.89 41.91 -31.59
N ARG A 91 10.10 42.36 -31.96
CA ARG A 91 10.88 41.78 -33.06
C ARG A 91 11.40 40.38 -32.73
N ILE A 92 11.87 40.16 -31.51
CA ILE A 92 12.28 38.84 -31.00
C ILE A 92 11.07 37.91 -30.97
N ALA A 93 9.93 38.36 -30.42
CA ALA A 93 8.73 37.56 -30.38
C ALA A 93 8.25 37.17 -31.78
N ALA A 94 8.27 38.11 -32.74
CA ALA A 94 7.91 37.86 -34.13
C ALA A 94 8.87 36.90 -34.84
N SER A 95 10.18 37.01 -34.60
CA SER A 95 11.19 36.11 -35.21
C SER A 95 11.22 34.72 -34.58
N VAL A 96 10.94 34.60 -33.28
CA VAL A 96 10.97 33.33 -32.56
C VAL A 96 9.65 32.56 -32.68
N HIS A 97 8.52 33.21 -32.97
CA HIS A 97 7.21 32.55 -33.03
C HIS A 97 6.91 31.77 -34.32
N TYR A 98 7.78 31.78 -35.33
CA TYR A 98 7.50 31.11 -36.60
C TYR A 98 8.60 30.10 -37.00
N PRO A 99 8.27 28.80 -37.13
CA PRO A 99 6.98 28.18 -36.81
C PRO A 99 6.75 28.05 -35.29
N GLY A 100 5.49 28.09 -34.85
CA GLY A 100 5.15 28.03 -33.42
C GLY A 100 5.62 26.71 -32.75
N ARG A 101 5.83 26.72 -31.43
CA ARG A 101 6.33 25.57 -30.64
C ARG A 101 5.62 24.25 -30.94
N ARG A 102 4.31 24.30 -31.21
CA ARG A 102 3.51 23.13 -31.57
C ARG A 102 3.95 22.50 -32.90
N ILE A 103 4.20 23.32 -33.92
CA ILE A 103 4.65 22.85 -35.25
C ILE A 103 6.04 22.22 -35.13
N ALA A 104 6.94 22.80 -34.34
CA ALA A 104 8.25 22.21 -34.07
C ALA A 104 8.11 20.81 -33.43
N SER A 105 7.22 20.66 -32.45
CA SER A 105 6.90 19.36 -31.86
C SER A 105 6.29 18.40 -32.89
N ASP A 106 5.37 18.86 -33.73
CA ASP A 106 4.73 18.07 -34.77
C ASP A 106 5.76 17.59 -35.83
N LEU A 107 6.79 18.37 -36.13
CA LEU A 107 7.89 17.99 -37.03
C LEU A 107 8.77 16.88 -36.45
N ASP A 108 9.09 16.95 -35.15
CA ASP A 108 9.79 15.88 -34.45
C ASP A 108 8.93 14.61 -34.39
N HIS A 109 7.63 14.76 -34.11
CA HIS A 109 6.66 13.68 -34.16
C HIS A 109 6.59 12.99 -35.54
N CYS A 110 6.58 13.77 -36.62
CA CYS A 110 6.64 13.23 -37.98
C CYS A 110 7.95 12.48 -38.26
N ARG A 111 9.09 12.96 -37.75
CA ARG A 111 10.38 12.28 -37.88
C ARG A 111 10.32 10.88 -37.29
N ASP A 112 9.75 10.77 -36.09
CA ASP A 112 9.67 9.51 -35.37
C ASP A 112 8.72 8.54 -36.09
N LEU A 113 7.61 9.02 -36.66
CA LEU A 113 6.72 8.22 -37.51
C LEU A 113 7.38 7.74 -38.79
N ILE A 114 8.13 8.60 -39.49
CA ILE A 114 8.86 8.22 -40.71
C ILE A 114 9.92 7.16 -40.39
N SER A 115 10.69 7.37 -39.33
CA SER A 115 11.71 6.43 -38.84
C SER A 115 11.09 5.07 -38.51
N TYR A 116 9.96 5.07 -37.79
CA TYR A 116 9.19 3.87 -37.51
C TYR A 116 8.68 3.17 -38.78
N GLY A 117 8.07 3.93 -39.69
CA GLY A 117 7.54 3.40 -40.95
C GLY A 117 8.63 2.72 -41.78
N ALA A 118 9.79 3.37 -41.93
CA ALA A 118 10.94 2.83 -42.62
C ALA A 118 11.49 1.55 -41.96
N GLN A 119 11.61 1.52 -40.63
CA GLN A 119 12.10 0.34 -39.89
C GLN A 119 11.14 -0.87 -39.98
N ASN A 120 9.84 -0.63 -40.13
CA ASN A 120 8.81 -1.68 -40.18
C ASN A 120 8.33 -2.00 -41.61
N GLY A 121 9.02 -1.48 -42.64
CA GLY A 121 8.69 -1.75 -44.04
C GLY A 121 7.34 -1.19 -44.48
N LYS A 122 6.85 -0.12 -43.84
CA LYS A 122 5.66 0.61 -44.29
C LYS A 122 6.02 1.44 -45.52
N LEU A 123 5.22 1.32 -46.57
CA LEU A 123 5.36 2.15 -47.77
C LEU A 123 4.90 3.56 -47.42
N LEU A 124 5.85 4.50 -47.46
CA LEU A 124 5.59 5.94 -47.31
C LEU A 124 5.72 6.58 -48.68
N ASP A 125 4.82 7.49 -49.02
CA ASP A 125 4.90 8.25 -50.28
C ASP A 125 6.14 9.17 -50.24
N GLU A 126 6.93 9.12 -51.30
CA GLU A 126 8.14 9.94 -51.46
C GLU A 126 7.80 11.43 -51.39
N HIS A 127 6.65 11.84 -51.93
CA HIS A 127 6.19 13.22 -51.89
C HIS A 127 5.85 13.69 -50.47
N ASP A 128 5.35 12.78 -49.62
CA ASP A 128 5.04 13.10 -48.23
C ASP A 128 6.33 13.28 -47.42
N VAL A 129 7.31 12.39 -47.62
CA VAL A 129 8.64 12.51 -46.98
C VAL A 129 9.36 13.78 -47.46
N GLU A 130 9.27 14.11 -48.74
CA GLU A 130 9.80 15.35 -49.32
C GLU A 130 9.16 16.59 -48.69
N ALA A 131 7.84 16.59 -48.49
CA ALA A 131 7.13 17.70 -47.86
C ALA A 131 7.58 17.93 -46.40
N ILE A 132 7.79 16.85 -45.62
CA ILE A 132 8.34 16.96 -44.25
C ILE A 132 9.79 17.46 -44.27
N ALA A 133 10.61 17.02 -45.24
CA ALA A 133 11.99 17.47 -45.38
C ALA A 133 12.08 18.97 -45.74
N LYS A 134 11.23 19.44 -46.68
CA LYS A 134 11.10 20.86 -47.03
C LYS A 134 10.64 21.69 -45.85
N ALA A 135 9.67 21.22 -45.08
CA ALA A 135 9.22 21.89 -43.86
C ALA A 135 10.35 22.05 -42.84
N ARG A 136 11.17 21.01 -42.61
CA ARG A 136 12.33 21.10 -41.72
C ARG A 136 13.41 22.06 -42.24
N ALA A 137 13.69 22.04 -43.54
CA ALA A 137 14.64 22.99 -44.15
C ALA A 137 14.15 24.43 -43.97
N ALA A 138 12.87 24.69 -44.25
CA ALA A 138 12.25 25.99 -44.08
C ALA A 138 12.22 26.46 -42.61
N GLN A 139 12.07 25.55 -41.65
CA GLN A 139 12.21 25.86 -40.22
C GLN A 139 13.62 26.35 -39.90
N GLY A 140 14.67 25.68 -40.40
CA GLY A 140 16.07 26.07 -40.16
C GLY A 140 16.51 27.31 -40.92
N GLU A 141 15.94 27.57 -42.10
CA GLU A 141 16.25 28.73 -42.95
C GLU A 141 15.36 29.95 -42.65
N HIS A 142 14.41 29.83 -41.71
CA HIS A 142 13.35 30.83 -41.44
C HIS A 142 12.52 31.21 -42.67
N ALA A 143 12.41 30.28 -43.62
CA ALA A 143 11.65 30.43 -44.86
C ALA A 143 10.26 29.76 -44.77
N TRP A 144 9.73 29.60 -43.55
CA TRP A 144 8.42 28.98 -43.37
C TRP A 144 7.34 29.90 -43.95
N ASP A 145 6.38 29.31 -44.67
CA ASP A 145 5.25 30.00 -45.27
C ASP A 145 3.96 29.15 -45.14
N ALA A 146 2.81 29.76 -45.47
CA ALA A 146 1.51 29.09 -45.37
C ALA A 146 1.36 27.88 -46.33
N GLY A 147 2.06 27.89 -47.46
CA GLY A 147 2.06 26.78 -48.41
C GLY A 147 2.80 25.57 -47.88
N ILE A 148 3.98 25.79 -47.28
CA ILE A 148 4.78 24.78 -46.59
C ILE A 148 4.00 24.21 -45.41
N GLU A 149 3.36 25.06 -44.61
CA GLU A 149 2.54 24.63 -43.47
C GLU A 149 1.38 23.73 -43.91
N SER A 150 0.64 24.12 -44.95
CA SER A 150 -0.45 23.32 -45.49
C SER A 150 0.03 21.98 -46.05
N ALA A 151 1.13 21.97 -46.82
CA ALA A 151 1.73 20.77 -47.36
C ALA A 151 2.24 19.83 -46.26
N PHE A 152 2.86 20.39 -45.22
CA PHE A 152 3.31 19.67 -44.03
C PHE A 152 2.16 18.96 -43.32
N TYR A 153 1.09 19.66 -42.98
CA TYR A 153 -0.05 19.04 -42.28
C TYR A 153 -0.77 17.98 -43.13
N ALA A 154 -0.85 18.18 -44.45
CA ALA A 154 -1.39 17.18 -45.37
C ALA A 154 -0.52 15.91 -45.42
N ALA A 155 0.80 16.06 -45.51
CA ALA A 155 1.75 14.95 -45.48
C ALA A 155 1.75 14.24 -44.13
N MET A 156 1.74 14.99 -43.01
CA MET A 156 1.64 14.42 -41.67
C MET A 156 0.39 13.55 -41.51
N SER A 157 -0.78 14.02 -41.99
CA SER A 157 -2.03 13.24 -41.92
C SER A 157 -1.93 11.92 -42.69
N ARG A 158 -1.35 11.93 -43.90
CA ARG A 158 -1.15 10.72 -44.71
C ARG A 158 -0.13 9.76 -44.10
N ILE A 159 1.00 10.28 -43.62
CA ILE A 159 2.02 9.47 -42.91
C ILE A 159 1.41 8.83 -41.66
N ALA A 160 0.68 9.60 -40.85
CA ALA A 160 -0.01 9.09 -39.66
C ALA A 160 -1.03 7.99 -40.01
N HIS A 161 -1.71 8.11 -41.15
CA HIS A 161 -2.61 7.06 -41.63
C HIS A 161 -1.85 5.80 -42.09
N ALA A 162 -0.72 5.96 -42.78
CA ALA A 162 0.09 4.84 -43.28
C ALA A 162 0.75 4.02 -42.15
N VAL A 163 1.09 4.67 -41.03
CA VAL A 163 1.74 4.04 -39.87
C VAL A 163 0.75 3.60 -38.78
N ALA A 164 -0.56 3.76 -38.98
CA ALA A 164 -1.59 3.29 -38.05
C ALA A 164 -1.41 1.79 -37.73
N PRO A 165 -1.57 1.37 -36.46
CA PRO A 165 -2.13 2.12 -35.31
C PRO A 165 -1.12 2.94 -34.49
N VAL A 166 0.13 3.10 -34.94
CA VAL A 166 1.17 3.81 -34.18
C VAL A 166 1.02 5.31 -34.32
N VAL A 167 1.07 6.03 -33.20
CA VAL A 167 1.04 7.50 -33.14
C VAL A 167 2.45 7.99 -32.80
N ALA A 168 2.77 9.24 -33.15
CA ALA A 168 4.10 9.80 -32.91
C ALA A 168 4.57 9.67 -31.45
N GLU A 169 3.66 9.93 -30.50
CA GLU A 169 3.90 9.78 -29.06
C GLU A 169 4.24 8.35 -28.64
N THR A 170 3.93 7.35 -29.46
CA THR A 170 4.24 5.93 -29.21
C THR A 170 5.49 5.45 -29.97
N ALA A 171 5.85 6.13 -31.06
CA ALA A 171 7.03 5.82 -31.88
C ALA A 171 8.33 6.42 -31.32
N GLY A 172 8.22 7.55 -30.62
CA GLY A 172 9.38 8.30 -30.12
C GLY A 172 10.23 7.57 -29.08
N ASP A 173 11.49 7.98 -28.96
CA ASP A 173 12.43 7.38 -28.01
C ASP A 173 11.99 7.57 -26.55
N GLU A 174 11.27 8.65 -26.24
CA GLU A 174 10.70 8.88 -24.91
C GLU A 174 9.71 7.78 -24.51
N ALA A 175 8.88 7.32 -25.44
CA ALA A 175 7.92 6.24 -25.20
C ALA A 175 8.64 4.92 -24.88
N ARG A 176 9.71 4.60 -25.61
CA ARG A 176 10.54 3.40 -25.39
C ARG A 176 11.25 3.46 -24.03
N HIS A 177 11.81 4.60 -23.67
CA HIS A 177 12.44 4.80 -22.36
C HIS A 177 11.41 4.74 -21.23
N GLY A 178 10.23 5.35 -21.43
CA GLY A 178 9.09 5.29 -20.54
C GLY A 178 8.62 3.86 -20.29
N ALA A 179 8.42 3.07 -21.35
CA ALA A 179 8.03 1.67 -21.28
C ALA A 179 9.05 0.83 -20.50
N ARG A 180 10.34 0.95 -20.81
CA ARG A 180 11.41 0.24 -20.08
C ARG A 180 11.44 0.61 -18.60
N ARG A 181 11.28 1.89 -18.28
CA ARG A 181 11.23 2.37 -16.89
C ARG A 181 10.01 1.79 -16.17
N ALA A 182 8.83 1.81 -16.81
CA ALA A 182 7.61 1.24 -16.26
C ALA A 182 7.77 -0.27 -16.01
N ILE A 183 8.25 -1.04 -17.00
CA ILE A 183 8.51 -2.48 -16.87
C ILE A 183 9.45 -2.75 -15.68
N ARG A 184 10.54 -2.00 -15.53
CA ARG A 184 11.45 -2.17 -14.37
C ARG A 184 10.74 -1.93 -13.05
N ILE A 185 9.99 -0.82 -12.93
CA ILE A 185 9.28 -0.47 -11.69
C ILE A 185 8.29 -1.57 -11.30
N TYR A 186 7.46 -2.04 -12.24
CA TYR A 186 6.49 -3.11 -11.98
C TYR A 186 7.16 -4.47 -11.73
N THR A 187 8.29 -4.76 -12.38
CA THR A 187 9.07 -5.97 -12.12
C THR A 187 9.65 -5.96 -10.71
N TYR A 188 10.27 -4.86 -10.28
CA TYR A 188 10.76 -4.73 -8.91
C TYR A 188 9.63 -4.80 -7.88
N SER A 189 8.50 -4.16 -8.15
CA SER A 189 7.30 -4.25 -7.31
C SER A 189 6.80 -5.69 -7.19
N ALA A 190 6.69 -6.41 -8.32
CA ALA A 190 6.25 -7.81 -8.34
C ALA A 190 7.23 -8.73 -7.58
N ILE A 191 8.54 -8.54 -7.75
CA ILE A 191 9.56 -9.31 -7.02
C ILE A 191 9.47 -9.02 -5.52
N ALA A 192 9.44 -7.74 -5.13
CA ALA A 192 9.34 -7.33 -3.72
C ALA A 192 8.08 -7.90 -3.07
N LEU A 193 6.94 -7.82 -3.77
CA LEU A 193 5.67 -8.34 -3.30
C LEU A 193 5.66 -9.87 -3.22
N THR A 194 6.29 -10.56 -4.17
CA THR A 194 6.44 -12.03 -4.12
C THR A 194 7.28 -12.46 -2.92
N VAL A 195 8.43 -11.82 -2.70
CA VAL A 195 9.29 -12.08 -1.54
C VAL A 195 8.54 -11.83 -0.24
N PHE A 196 7.77 -10.74 -0.17
CA PHE A 196 6.95 -10.40 0.98
C PHE A 196 5.86 -11.45 1.25
N VAL A 197 5.11 -11.85 0.21
CA VAL A 197 4.04 -12.86 0.32
C VAL A 197 4.60 -14.22 0.75
N VAL A 198 5.71 -14.66 0.18
CA VAL A 198 6.35 -15.93 0.55
C VAL A 198 6.84 -15.89 2.00
N SER A 199 7.50 -14.80 2.41
CA SER A 199 7.98 -14.63 3.79
C SER A 199 6.81 -14.61 4.78
N LEU A 200 5.75 -13.86 4.48
CA LEU A 200 4.54 -13.81 5.29
C LEU A 200 3.87 -15.18 5.38
N SER A 201 3.76 -15.91 4.27
CA SER A 201 3.18 -17.25 4.25
C SER A 201 3.97 -18.24 5.10
N CYS A 202 5.31 -18.17 5.06
CA CYS A 202 6.17 -18.98 5.92
C CYS A 202 5.99 -18.65 7.41
N LEU A 203 5.92 -17.36 7.76
CA LEU A 203 5.70 -16.93 9.14
C LEU A 203 4.33 -17.40 9.67
N LEU A 204 3.27 -17.26 8.87
CA LEU A 204 1.93 -17.73 9.22
C LEU A 204 1.86 -19.25 9.37
N PHE A 205 2.58 -19.99 8.52
CA PHE A 205 2.68 -21.44 8.64
C PHE A 205 3.33 -21.86 9.97
N VAL A 206 4.47 -21.25 10.32
CA VAL A 206 5.13 -21.50 11.61
C VAL A 206 4.22 -21.12 12.78
N ALA A 207 3.53 -19.98 12.72
CA ALA A 207 2.61 -19.56 13.75
C ALA A 207 1.45 -20.55 13.94
N ASN A 208 0.87 -21.05 12.86
CA ASN A 208 -0.17 -22.09 12.89
C ASN A 208 0.32 -23.42 13.45
N GLN A 209 1.52 -23.84 13.08
CA GLN A 209 2.11 -25.06 13.60
C GLN A 209 2.32 -24.95 15.11
N VAL A 210 2.93 -23.86 15.57
CA VAL A 210 3.16 -23.60 17.00
C VAL A 210 1.84 -23.51 17.78
N ALA A 211 0.82 -22.86 17.23
CA ALA A 211 -0.52 -22.81 17.81
C ALA A 211 -1.12 -24.22 18.00
N THR A 212 -0.98 -25.07 16.99
CA THR A 212 -1.46 -26.47 17.04
C THR A 212 -0.67 -27.28 18.08
N ASP A 213 0.66 -27.15 18.09
CA ASP A 213 1.53 -27.84 19.04
C ASP A 213 1.17 -27.44 20.48
N ILE A 214 0.98 -26.15 20.76
CA ILE A 214 0.52 -25.66 22.07
C ILE A 214 -0.81 -26.30 22.48
N ALA A 215 -1.80 -26.34 21.59
CA ALA A 215 -3.09 -26.94 21.89
C ALA A 215 -2.96 -28.42 22.27
N THR A 216 -2.07 -29.16 21.59
CA THR A 216 -1.81 -30.58 21.93
C THR A 216 -1.11 -30.74 23.27
N VAL A 217 -0.10 -29.92 23.56
CA VAL A 217 0.67 -29.96 24.82
C VAL A 217 -0.20 -29.57 26.01
N VAL A 218 -1.02 -28.52 25.87
CA VAL A 218 -1.99 -28.12 26.91
C VAL A 218 -2.98 -29.24 27.20
N LYS A 219 -3.53 -29.89 26.17
CA LYS A 219 -4.46 -31.02 26.36
C LYS A 219 -3.81 -32.20 27.10
N SER A 220 -2.56 -32.53 26.75
CA SER A 220 -1.80 -33.59 27.42
C SER A 220 -1.50 -33.24 28.88
N ASN A 221 -1.06 -32.01 29.13
CA ASN A 221 -0.71 -31.56 30.47
C ASN A 221 -1.95 -31.37 31.37
N ASP A 222 -3.11 -31.02 30.82
CA ASP A 222 -4.39 -30.98 31.57
C ASP A 222 -4.75 -32.37 32.13
N ALA A 223 -4.59 -33.42 31.32
CA ALA A 223 -4.83 -34.80 31.78
C ALA A 223 -3.81 -35.25 32.83
N ALA A 224 -2.52 -34.90 32.63
CA ALA A 224 -1.47 -35.21 33.59
C ALA A 224 -1.66 -34.47 34.92
N ALA A 225 -2.03 -33.19 34.89
CA ALA A 225 -2.26 -32.38 36.09
C ALA A 225 -3.39 -32.93 36.96
N LEU A 226 -4.49 -33.39 36.36
CA LEU A 226 -5.61 -34.01 37.08
C LEU A 226 -5.20 -35.33 37.73
N THR A 227 -4.46 -36.16 37.00
CA THR A 227 -3.97 -37.46 37.51
C THR A 227 -3.02 -37.24 38.69
N LEU A 228 -2.03 -36.35 38.52
CA LEU A 228 -1.06 -35.99 39.54
C LEU A 228 -1.72 -35.35 40.77
N HIS A 229 -2.74 -34.50 40.58
CA HIS A 229 -3.49 -33.91 41.69
C HIS A 229 -4.14 -34.99 42.58
N ASN A 230 -4.82 -35.95 41.95
CA ASN A 230 -5.48 -37.04 42.66
C ASN A 230 -4.47 -37.94 43.40
N GLN A 231 -3.34 -38.26 42.76
CA GLN A 231 -2.27 -39.06 43.37
C GLN A 231 -1.60 -38.33 44.55
N LEU A 232 -1.29 -37.04 44.40
CA LEU A 232 -0.70 -36.21 45.46
C LEU A 232 -1.66 -36.08 46.64
N GLN A 233 -2.95 -35.86 46.39
CA GLN A 233 -3.95 -35.78 47.45
C GLN A 233 -4.08 -37.11 48.20
N ALA A 234 -4.12 -38.24 47.49
CA ALA A 234 -4.15 -39.56 48.10
C ALA A 234 -2.89 -39.83 48.95
N HIS A 235 -1.71 -39.45 48.44
CA HIS A 235 -0.45 -39.62 49.15
C HIS A 235 -0.37 -38.72 50.40
N ALA A 236 -0.85 -37.48 50.33
CA ALA A 236 -0.91 -36.54 51.45
C ALA A 236 -1.74 -37.09 52.61
N VAL A 237 -2.91 -37.66 52.30
CA VAL A 237 -3.78 -38.30 53.31
C VAL A 237 -3.08 -39.49 53.95
N ALA A 238 -2.41 -40.34 53.16
CA ALA A 238 -1.67 -41.48 53.67
C ALA A 238 -0.52 -41.09 54.62
N ILE A 239 0.23 -40.03 54.29
CA ILE A 239 1.27 -39.47 55.17
C ILE A 239 0.64 -38.95 56.47
N GLY A 240 -0.40 -38.14 56.37
CA GLY A 240 -1.07 -37.56 57.55
C GLY A 240 -1.66 -38.63 58.48
N ASP A 241 -2.14 -39.75 57.94
CA ASP A 241 -2.64 -40.86 58.76
C ASP A 241 -1.52 -41.70 59.39
N ALA A 242 -0.35 -41.80 58.76
CA ALA A 242 0.85 -42.42 59.34
C ALA A 242 1.45 -41.55 60.46
N GLU A 243 1.54 -40.23 60.25
CA GLU A 243 2.02 -39.27 61.25
C GLU A 243 1.15 -39.27 62.51
N LYS A 244 -0.18 -39.29 62.37
CA LYS A 244 -1.12 -39.38 63.52
C LYS A 244 -0.92 -40.64 64.36
N LYS A 245 -0.42 -41.73 63.75
CA LYS A 245 -0.12 -42.99 64.45
C LYS A 245 1.27 -42.99 65.09
N HIS A 246 2.07 -41.93 64.88
CA HIS A 246 3.48 -41.83 65.32
C HIS A 246 4.36 -42.98 64.83
N ASP A 247 4.06 -43.55 63.66
CA ASP A 247 4.79 -44.67 63.06
C ASP A 247 5.82 -44.15 62.06
N ALA A 248 7.04 -43.88 62.56
CA ALA A 248 8.13 -43.36 61.75
C ALA A 248 8.57 -44.35 60.64
N ASP A 249 8.48 -45.65 60.90
CA ASP A 249 8.85 -46.68 59.93
C ASP A 249 7.84 -46.75 58.78
N ALA A 250 6.55 -46.53 59.06
CA ALA A 250 5.51 -46.44 58.04
C ALA A 250 5.68 -45.23 57.10
N VAL A 251 6.14 -44.07 57.63
CA VAL A 251 6.43 -42.89 56.81
C VAL A 251 7.61 -43.17 55.87
N ILE A 252 8.69 -43.78 56.38
CA ILE A 252 9.86 -44.16 55.57
C ILE A 252 9.49 -45.19 54.49
N ALA A 253 8.60 -46.13 54.81
CA ALA A 253 8.11 -47.11 53.84
C ALA A 253 7.25 -46.46 52.74
N LEU A 254 6.44 -45.45 53.07
CA LEU A 254 5.64 -44.69 52.11
C LEU A 254 6.51 -43.87 51.16
N GLN A 255 7.60 -43.26 51.64
CA GLN A 255 8.54 -42.49 50.81
C GLN A 255 9.18 -43.32 49.70
N ASN A 256 9.48 -44.59 49.99
CA ASN A 256 10.12 -45.52 49.05
C ASN A 256 9.11 -46.46 48.37
N SER A 257 7.82 -46.18 48.54
CA SER A 257 6.75 -47.00 47.96
C SER A 257 6.65 -46.82 46.45
N GLN A 258 6.12 -47.83 45.75
CA GLN A 258 5.91 -47.78 44.31
C GLN A 258 5.06 -46.56 43.87
N PRO A 259 3.99 -46.16 44.59
CA PRO A 259 3.25 -44.92 44.28
C PRO A 259 4.10 -43.65 44.37
N ALA A 260 4.98 -43.54 45.36
CA ALA A 260 5.87 -42.36 45.50
C ALA A 260 6.86 -42.25 44.32
N LEU A 261 7.37 -43.38 43.85
CA LEU A 261 8.22 -43.43 42.64
C LEU A 261 7.45 -43.03 41.37
N GLN A 262 6.21 -43.49 41.22
CA GLN A 262 5.34 -43.11 40.10
C GLN A 262 5.02 -41.61 40.11
N ILE A 263 4.63 -41.06 41.26
CA ILE A 263 4.37 -39.62 41.43
C ILE A 263 5.63 -38.82 41.05
N LYS A 264 6.82 -39.29 41.44
CA LYS A 264 8.08 -38.63 41.10
C LYS A 264 8.33 -38.60 39.59
N GLU A 265 8.15 -39.73 38.92
CA GLU A 265 8.33 -39.82 37.45
C GLU A 265 7.29 -38.96 36.72
N GLU A 266 6.02 -39.02 37.13
CA GLU A 266 4.95 -38.19 36.56
C GLU A 266 5.22 -36.70 36.78
N LEU A 267 5.66 -36.30 37.98
CA LEU A 267 6.00 -34.91 38.28
C LEU A 267 7.18 -34.43 37.43
N GLN A 268 8.20 -35.27 37.21
CA GLN A 268 9.34 -34.97 36.34
C GLN A 268 8.92 -34.77 34.88
N ASN A 269 8.11 -35.68 34.35
CA ASN A 269 7.57 -35.56 33.01
C ASN A 269 6.68 -34.31 32.87
N PHE A 270 5.83 -34.05 33.86
CA PHE A 270 4.97 -32.87 33.91
C PHE A 270 5.76 -31.56 33.93
N ALA A 271 6.80 -31.45 34.76
CA ALA A 271 7.64 -30.26 34.79
C ALA A 271 8.44 -30.05 33.50
N THR A 272 8.91 -31.14 32.87
CA THR A 272 9.59 -31.08 31.57
C THR A 272 8.66 -30.52 30.50
N ASN A 273 7.43 -31.03 30.42
CA ASN A 273 6.42 -30.54 29.48
C ASN A 273 6.04 -29.08 29.76
N ASN A 274 5.92 -28.69 31.03
CA ASN A 274 5.60 -27.31 31.40
C ASN A 274 6.71 -26.33 31.03
N ARG A 275 7.97 -26.74 31.16
CA ARG A 275 9.12 -25.94 30.71
C ARG A 275 9.11 -25.76 29.20
N GLN A 276 8.80 -26.82 28.44
CA GLN A 276 8.67 -26.73 26.99
C GLN A 276 7.53 -25.78 26.59
N LEU A 277 6.34 -25.97 27.19
CA LEU A 277 5.19 -25.11 26.95
C LEU A 277 5.50 -23.63 27.26
N PHE A 278 6.15 -23.36 28.39
CA PHE A 278 6.57 -22.00 28.74
C PHE A 278 7.57 -21.41 27.74
N ALA A 279 8.52 -22.21 27.25
CA ALA A 279 9.46 -21.77 26.23
C ALA A 279 8.76 -21.42 24.91
N ASP A 280 7.79 -22.23 24.48
CA ASP A 280 7.02 -21.98 23.26
C ASP A 280 6.13 -20.72 23.39
N VAL A 281 5.44 -20.55 24.52
CA VAL A 281 4.69 -19.32 24.83
C VAL A 281 5.60 -18.09 24.85
N SER A 282 6.82 -18.22 25.39
CA SER A 282 7.80 -17.12 25.43
C SER A 282 8.30 -16.74 24.03
N ARG A 283 8.53 -17.71 23.14
CA ARG A 283 8.88 -17.45 21.73
C ARG A 283 7.78 -16.69 21.01
N ILE A 284 6.52 -17.07 21.24
CA ILE A 284 5.36 -16.38 20.65
C ILE A 284 5.25 -14.97 21.21
N SER A 285 5.41 -14.80 22.51
CA SER A 285 5.41 -13.48 23.15
C SER A 285 6.48 -12.56 22.57
N ALA A 286 7.67 -13.07 22.28
CA ALA A 286 8.71 -12.32 21.59
C ALA A 286 8.30 -11.95 20.15
N PHE A 287 7.67 -12.87 19.42
CA PHE A 287 7.14 -12.61 18.08
C PHE A 287 6.04 -11.54 18.09
N THR A 288 5.03 -11.64 18.95
CA THR A 288 3.97 -10.63 19.06
C THR A 288 4.51 -9.27 19.49
N THR A 289 5.52 -9.27 20.37
CA THR A 289 6.21 -8.04 20.77
C THR A 289 6.96 -7.41 19.59
N SER A 290 7.62 -8.21 18.74
CA SER A 290 8.31 -7.70 17.54
C SER A 290 7.34 -7.08 16.51
N LEU A 291 6.09 -7.55 16.50
CA LEU A 291 5.01 -6.99 15.68
C LEU A 291 4.33 -5.76 16.32
N GLY A 292 4.76 -5.33 17.51
CA GLY A 292 4.19 -4.18 18.22
C GLY A 292 2.86 -4.48 18.94
N LEU A 293 2.47 -5.75 19.08
CA LEU A 293 1.23 -6.16 19.77
C LEU A 293 1.39 -6.32 21.29
N GLY A 294 2.60 -6.10 21.79
CA GLY A 294 2.95 -6.24 23.20
C GLY A 294 3.27 -7.68 23.61
N ALA A 295 3.72 -7.81 24.85
CA ALA A 295 4.10 -9.08 25.46
C ALA A 295 2.84 -9.84 25.92
N ILE A 296 2.78 -11.12 25.60
CA ILE A 296 1.74 -12.02 26.10
C ILE A 296 2.01 -12.30 27.59
N ARG A 297 1.02 -12.06 28.44
CA ARG A 297 1.05 -12.34 29.88
C ARG A 297 -0.25 -13.01 30.31
N SER A 298 -0.22 -13.61 31.50
CA SER A 298 -1.42 -14.18 32.10
C SER A 298 -2.44 -13.05 32.33
N PRO A 299 -3.68 -13.17 31.82
CA PRO A 299 -4.70 -12.14 31.99
C PRO A 299 -5.11 -11.96 33.46
N TYR A 300 -4.72 -12.89 34.33
CA TYR A 300 -5.07 -12.90 35.75
C TYR A 300 -4.03 -12.24 36.66
N LYS A 301 -2.91 -11.74 36.11
CA LYS A 301 -1.83 -11.12 36.90
C LYS A 301 -1.55 -9.67 36.50
N ALA A 302 -1.10 -8.89 37.47
CA ALA A 302 -0.75 -7.50 37.26
C ALA A 302 0.51 -7.39 36.36
N PRO A 303 0.63 -6.31 35.55
CA PRO A 303 1.86 -6.05 34.80
C PRO A 303 3.06 -5.92 35.74
N CYS A 304 4.22 -6.43 35.34
CA CYS A 304 5.46 -6.20 36.08
C CYS A 304 5.77 -4.68 36.10
N ASP A 305 6.11 -4.15 37.28
CA ASP A 305 6.25 -2.71 37.58
C ASP A 305 7.33 -1.95 36.77
N ALA A 306 8.02 -2.61 35.84
CA ALA A 306 9.15 -2.06 35.08
C ALA A 306 8.85 -1.75 33.59
N GLN A 307 7.60 -1.87 33.14
CA GLN A 307 7.22 -1.53 31.76
C GLN A 307 6.07 -0.53 31.73
N GLU A 308 6.39 0.76 31.76
CA GLU A 308 5.54 1.80 31.17
C GLU A 308 5.39 1.46 29.68
N SER A 309 4.32 0.74 29.33
CA SER A 309 4.01 0.42 27.94
C SER A 309 3.53 1.69 27.22
N VAL A 310 4.30 2.13 26.22
CA VAL A 310 4.08 3.33 25.39
C VAL A 310 2.83 3.23 24.47
N LEU A 311 2.07 2.12 24.50
CA LEU A 311 0.85 1.95 23.71
C LEU A 311 -0.33 1.56 24.60
N ASN A 312 -0.94 2.59 25.18
CA ASN A 312 -2.07 2.49 26.08
C ASN A 312 -3.38 2.30 25.28
N PHE A 313 -3.58 1.11 24.69
CA PHE A 313 -4.84 0.73 24.04
C PHE A 313 -5.84 0.02 25.00
N GLN A 314 -5.51 -0.07 26.30
CA GLN A 314 -6.32 -0.77 27.33
C GLN A 314 -7.49 0.05 27.91
N GLY A 315 -7.90 1.15 27.26
CA GLY A 315 -8.93 2.06 27.78
C GLY A 315 -10.37 1.51 27.82
N ALA A 316 -10.68 0.38 27.17
CA ALA A 316 -12.07 -0.05 26.95
C ALA A 316 -12.63 -1.05 27.99
N TYR A 317 -11.81 -1.67 28.84
CA TYR A 317 -12.26 -2.69 29.80
C TYR A 317 -11.88 -2.42 31.27
N ARG A 318 -11.49 -1.19 31.62
CA ARG A 318 -11.38 -0.80 33.04
C ARG A 318 -12.77 -0.64 33.63
N THR A 319 -13.34 -1.75 34.08
CA THR A 319 -14.50 -1.74 34.98
C THR A 319 -14.15 -0.94 36.23
N SER A 320 -15.02 -0.03 36.63
CA SER A 320 -14.89 0.98 37.69
C SER A 320 -14.76 0.45 39.13
N HIS A 321 -14.36 -0.81 39.31
CA HIS A 321 -14.31 -1.49 40.61
C HIS A 321 -12.96 -2.13 40.95
N SER A 322 -11.84 -1.74 40.32
CA SER A 322 -10.53 -2.10 40.90
C SER A 322 -10.20 -1.14 42.05
N PRO A 323 -10.13 -1.59 43.31
CA PRO A 323 -9.84 -0.71 44.43
C PRO A 323 -8.42 -0.15 44.27
N ARG A 324 -8.28 1.17 44.48
CA ARG A 324 -6.98 1.85 44.57
C ARG A 324 -6.20 1.24 45.73
N TYR A 325 -5.30 0.30 45.45
CA TYR A 325 -4.40 -0.25 46.45
C TYR A 325 -2.97 -0.26 45.93
N PHE A 326 -2.09 0.30 46.77
CA PHE A 326 -0.63 0.28 46.78
C PHE A 326 0.17 1.25 45.88
N SER A 327 0.70 2.29 46.52
CA SER A 327 1.90 3.04 46.11
C SER A 327 3.16 2.59 46.89
N GLY A 328 3.22 1.31 47.27
CA GLY A 328 4.42 0.71 47.83
C GLY A 328 5.14 -0.09 46.75
N LYS A 329 6.47 0.03 46.66
CA LYS A 329 7.35 -0.88 45.90
C LYS A 329 7.18 -2.30 46.45
N THR A 330 6.10 -2.97 46.08
CA THR A 330 5.98 -4.41 46.24
C THR A 330 6.81 -4.98 45.10
N GLN A 331 7.90 -5.66 45.41
CA GLN A 331 8.43 -6.63 44.45
C GLN A 331 7.25 -7.56 44.19
N SER A 332 6.59 -7.40 43.04
CA SER A 332 5.54 -8.31 42.62
C SER A 332 6.10 -9.73 42.77
N GLY A 333 5.55 -10.49 43.73
CA GLY A 333 5.93 -11.88 43.98
C GLY A 333 5.55 -12.81 42.82
N ASP A 334 5.18 -12.24 41.67
CA ASP A 334 4.89 -12.96 40.46
C ASP A 334 6.18 -13.54 39.87
N TRP A 335 6.21 -14.86 39.81
CA TRP A 335 7.31 -15.63 39.26
C TRP A 335 7.63 -15.27 37.80
N GLN A 336 6.66 -14.68 37.08
CA GLN A 336 6.82 -14.25 35.68
C GLN A 336 7.71 -13.02 35.52
N CYS A 337 7.83 -12.19 36.56
CA CYS A 337 8.55 -10.91 36.48
C CYS A 337 10.06 -11.06 36.73
N ASN A 338 10.49 -12.19 37.31
CA ASN A 338 11.90 -12.45 37.58
C ASN A 338 12.32 -13.78 36.93
N PRO A 339 13.24 -13.77 35.95
CA PRO A 339 13.66 -14.98 35.24
C PRO A 339 14.28 -16.04 36.17
N ASP A 340 14.92 -15.63 37.27
CA ASP A 340 15.51 -16.55 38.24
C ASP A 340 14.41 -17.25 39.06
N VAL A 341 13.35 -16.52 39.41
CA VAL A 341 12.17 -17.08 40.08
C VAL A 341 11.43 -18.00 39.12
N ALA A 342 11.22 -17.60 37.87
CA ALA A 342 10.64 -18.47 36.85
C ALA A 342 11.42 -19.77 36.69
N ARG A 343 12.75 -19.70 36.61
CA ARG A 343 13.61 -20.89 36.55
C ARG A 343 13.42 -21.77 37.76
N LYS A 344 13.48 -21.23 38.98
CA LYS A 344 13.29 -22.00 40.22
C LYS A 344 11.91 -22.64 40.32
N VAL A 345 10.89 -21.94 39.83
CA VAL A 345 9.49 -22.36 39.87
C VAL A 345 9.16 -23.35 38.75
N LEU A 346 9.90 -23.36 37.64
CA LEU A 346 9.77 -24.34 36.55
C LEU A 346 10.66 -25.58 36.74
N GLU A 347 11.85 -25.41 37.31
CA GLU A 347 12.79 -26.50 37.55
C GLU A 347 12.41 -27.31 38.79
N ILE A 348 12.46 -28.62 38.65
CA ILE A 348 12.34 -29.52 39.79
C ILE A 348 13.67 -29.51 40.55
N THR A 349 13.62 -29.13 41.83
CA THR A 349 14.74 -29.34 42.75
C THR A 349 14.81 -30.82 43.12
N LEU A 350 15.72 -31.53 42.48
CA LEU A 350 16.10 -32.88 42.88
C LEU A 350 16.96 -32.83 44.16
N PRO A 351 16.76 -33.75 45.14
CA PRO A 351 15.84 -34.88 45.14
C PRO A 351 14.49 -34.53 45.81
N LEU A 352 13.38 -34.58 45.05
CA LEU A 352 12.02 -34.25 45.52
C LEU A 352 11.48 -35.11 46.67
N LEU A 353 12.10 -36.25 46.98
CA LEU A 353 11.62 -37.24 47.97
C LEU A 353 12.76 -38.05 48.60
N ALA A 354 14.02 -37.58 48.48
CA ALA A 354 15.17 -38.35 48.94
C ALA A 354 16.19 -37.46 49.65
N ARG A 355 15.83 -36.95 50.83
CA ARG A 355 16.83 -36.64 51.85
C ARG A 355 16.55 -37.46 53.10
N PRO A 356 16.88 -38.77 53.08
CA PRO A 356 16.83 -39.57 54.29
C PRO A 356 17.80 -39.05 55.38
N ASN A 357 18.80 -38.23 55.02
CA ASN A 357 19.72 -37.60 55.96
C ASN A 357 19.81 -36.09 55.69
N ALA A 358 19.35 -35.27 56.65
CA ALA A 358 19.66 -33.85 56.70
C ALA A 358 21.19 -33.66 56.65
N GLU A 359 21.70 -32.65 55.95
CA GLU A 359 23.11 -32.32 56.07
C GLU A 359 23.40 -31.95 57.53
N PRO A 360 24.57 -32.34 58.10
CA PRO A 360 24.91 -32.00 59.48
C PRO A 360 24.92 -30.47 59.67
N GLY A 361 23.84 -29.92 60.23
CA GLY A 361 23.64 -28.47 60.38
C GLY A 361 22.29 -27.93 59.87
N ASP A 362 21.53 -28.72 59.10
CA ASP A 362 20.18 -28.33 58.68
C ASP A 362 19.20 -28.46 59.85
N SER A 363 18.84 -27.32 60.45
CA SER A 363 17.93 -27.26 61.61
C SER A 363 16.49 -27.69 61.29
N HIS A 364 16.11 -27.70 60.01
CA HIS A 364 14.76 -28.04 59.53
C HIS A 364 14.86 -28.77 58.17
N PRO A 365 15.04 -30.10 58.15
CA PRO A 365 14.97 -30.85 56.90
C PRO A 365 13.58 -30.68 56.26
N PRO A 366 13.50 -30.54 54.94
CA PRO A 366 12.21 -30.42 54.24
C PRO A 366 11.36 -31.66 54.54
N SER A 367 10.12 -31.42 54.98
CA SER A 367 9.17 -32.47 55.31
C SER A 367 8.59 -33.12 54.05
N ASP A 368 8.04 -34.33 54.15
CA ASP A 368 7.33 -34.96 53.02
C ASP A 368 6.09 -34.17 52.61
N LEU A 369 5.45 -33.49 53.57
CA LEU A 369 4.38 -32.53 53.31
C LEU A 369 4.88 -31.37 52.44
N ASP A 370 6.14 -30.95 52.58
CA ASP A 370 6.73 -29.90 51.73
C ASP A 370 6.88 -30.38 50.28
N ALA A 371 7.18 -31.66 50.04
CA ALA A 371 7.25 -32.23 48.70
C ALA A 371 5.88 -32.31 48.02
N VAL A 372 4.85 -32.71 48.77
CA VAL A 372 3.46 -32.67 48.31
C VAL A 372 3.03 -31.22 48.02
N GLN A 373 3.38 -30.28 48.89
CA GLN A 373 3.09 -28.86 48.72
C GLN A 373 3.82 -28.26 47.50
N GLN A 374 5.07 -28.68 47.25
CA GLN A 374 5.78 -28.35 46.02
C GLN A 374 5.03 -28.90 44.79
N GLY A 375 4.53 -30.13 44.83
CA GLY A 375 3.68 -30.69 43.78
C GLY A 375 2.46 -29.82 43.47
N PHE A 376 1.71 -29.42 44.50
CA PHE A 376 0.57 -28.50 44.34
C PHE A 376 1.00 -27.13 43.82
N GLN A 377 2.13 -26.59 44.27
CA GLN A 377 2.67 -25.34 43.76
C GLN A 377 3.00 -25.43 42.26
N LYS A 378 3.58 -26.53 41.79
CA LYS A 378 3.87 -26.76 40.36
C LYS A 378 2.58 -26.88 39.54
N ILE A 379 1.54 -27.52 40.07
CA ILE A 379 0.21 -27.56 39.44
C ILE A 379 -0.39 -26.15 39.36
N ALA A 380 -0.25 -25.33 40.40
CA ALA A 380 -0.74 -23.95 40.38
C ALA A 380 -0.01 -23.09 39.32
N VAL A 381 1.31 -23.23 39.23
CA VAL A 381 2.13 -22.56 38.21
C VAL A 381 1.73 -23.01 36.80
N TYR A 382 1.43 -24.29 36.63
CA TYR A 382 0.92 -24.79 35.36
C TYR A 382 -0.39 -24.11 34.96
N GLN A 383 -1.33 -23.88 35.89
CA GLN A 383 -2.56 -23.16 35.57
C GLN A 383 -2.29 -21.74 35.03
N ASP A 384 -1.28 -21.04 35.57
CA ASP A 384 -0.83 -19.76 35.03
C ASP A 384 -0.30 -19.91 33.59
N ILE A 385 0.59 -20.88 33.35
CA ILE A 385 1.20 -21.12 32.03
C ILE A 385 0.13 -21.53 31.01
N ARG A 386 -0.82 -22.36 31.42
CA ARG A 386 -1.97 -22.78 30.62
C ARG A 386 -2.81 -21.58 30.20
N ALA A 387 -3.15 -20.70 31.14
CA ALA A 387 -3.89 -19.48 30.83
C ALA A 387 -3.14 -18.60 29.82
N MET A 388 -1.81 -18.45 29.97
CA MET A 388 -0.97 -17.73 29.01
C MET A 388 -0.96 -18.40 27.64
N ALA A 389 -0.85 -19.74 27.60
CA ALA A 389 -0.79 -20.51 26.36
C ALA A 389 -2.09 -20.43 25.57
N LEU A 390 -3.25 -20.54 26.24
CA LEU A 390 -4.56 -20.39 25.61
C LEU A 390 -4.75 -18.97 25.08
N TYR A 391 -4.39 -17.96 25.87
CA TYR A 391 -4.46 -16.56 25.44
C TYR A 391 -3.52 -16.27 24.25
N ALA A 392 -2.30 -16.81 24.26
CA ALA A 392 -1.36 -16.74 23.15
C ALA A 392 -1.94 -17.36 21.87
N ASN A 393 -2.52 -18.56 22.01
CA ASN A 393 -3.12 -19.29 20.91
C ASN A 393 -4.29 -18.52 20.28
N ASP A 394 -5.18 -17.95 21.09
CA ASP A 394 -6.31 -17.14 20.60
C ASP A 394 -5.83 -15.90 19.84
N ILE A 395 -4.81 -15.20 20.36
CA ILE A 395 -4.19 -14.07 19.67
C ILE A 395 -3.59 -14.50 18.33
N ILE A 396 -2.82 -15.59 18.30
CA ILE A 396 -2.21 -16.09 17.06
C ILE A 396 -3.27 -16.45 16.05
N LEU A 397 -4.28 -17.24 16.42
CA LEU A 397 -5.33 -17.67 15.52
C LEU A 397 -6.12 -16.47 14.99
N SER A 398 -6.37 -15.46 15.82
CA SER A 398 -6.99 -14.20 15.40
C SER A 398 -6.12 -13.44 14.39
N ILE A 399 -4.81 -13.30 14.65
CA ILE A 399 -3.88 -12.62 13.72
C ILE A 399 -3.76 -13.40 12.42
N VAL A 400 -3.54 -14.70 12.49
CA VAL A 400 -3.45 -15.55 11.30
C VAL A 400 -4.75 -15.42 10.52
N GLY A 401 -5.91 -15.57 11.15
CA GLY A 401 -7.21 -15.43 10.51
C GLY A 401 -7.39 -14.06 9.85
N ALA A 402 -6.97 -12.98 10.52
CA ALA A 402 -7.02 -11.62 9.97
C ALA A 402 -6.07 -11.45 8.77
N VAL A 403 -4.84 -11.94 8.86
CA VAL A 403 -3.85 -11.81 7.78
C VAL A 403 -4.24 -12.70 6.59
N THR A 404 -4.68 -13.94 6.82
CA THR A 404 -5.10 -14.85 5.76
C THR A 404 -6.44 -14.44 5.14
N GLY A 405 -7.35 -13.90 5.95
CA GLY A 405 -8.68 -13.48 5.51
C GLY A 405 -8.68 -12.11 4.84
N PHE A 406 -7.88 -11.15 5.30
CA PHE A 406 -7.91 -9.78 4.79
C PHE A 406 -6.67 -9.40 3.97
N MET A 407 -5.48 -9.70 4.48
CA MET A 407 -4.24 -9.16 3.90
C MET A 407 -3.72 -9.97 2.72
N LEU A 408 -3.72 -11.30 2.81
CA LEU A 408 -3.26 -12.16 1.71
C LEU A 408 -4.07 -11.98 0.42
N PRO A 409 -5.42 -11.95 0.43
CA PRO A 409 -6.19 -11.73 -0.80
C PRO A 409 -5.84 -10.41 -1.50
N VAL A 410 -5.61 -9.34 -0.74
CA VAL A 410 -5.17 -8.04 -1.28
C VAL A 410 -3.81 -8.13 -1.95
N LEU A 411 -2.84 -8.78 -1.29
CA LEU A 411 -1.50 -8.97 -1.86
C LEU A 411 -1.54 -9.83 -3.12
N TYR A 412 -2.31 -10.92 -3.13
CA TYR A 412 -2.45 -11.79 -4.29
C TYR A 412 -3.14 -11.07 -5.46
N ALA A 413 -4.18 -10.27 -5.19
CA ALA A 413 -4.83 -9.46 -6.22
C ALA A 413 -3.88 -8.40 -6.79
N TRP A 414 -3.08 -7.74 -5.95
CA TRP A 414 -2.05 -6.81 -6.42
C TRP A 414 -0.99 -7.55 -7.26
N LEU A 415 -0.54 -8.73 -6.86
CA LEU A 415 0.38 -9.54 -7.68
C LEU A 415 -0.23 -9.87 -9.06
N GLY A 416 -1.51 -10.24 -9.09
CA GLY A 416 -2.27 -10.46 -10.32
C GLY A 416 -2.29 -9.23 -11.22
N ALA A 417 -2.55 -8.05 -10.65
CA ALA A 417 -2.51 -6.79 -11.39
C ALA A 417 -1.12 -6.46 -11.95
N CYS A 418 -0.05 -6.68 -11.17
CA CYS A 418 1.31 -6.53 -11.67
C CYS A 418 1.60 -7.46 -12.85
N ALA A 419 1.15 -8.72 -12.78
CA ALA A 419 1.31 -9.68 -13.88
C ALA A 419 0.53 -9.25 -15.14
N ALA A 420 -0.69 -8.74 -14.98
CA ALA A 420 -1.50 -8.22 -16.08
C ALA A 420 -0.83 -7.01 -16.75
N ILE A 421 -0.38 -6.04 -15.95
CA ILE A 421 0.32 -4.84 -16.43
C ILE A 421 1.61 -5.22 -17.15
N LEU A 422 2.43 -6.12 -16.59
CA LEU A 422 3.67 -6.56 -17.25
C LEU A 422 3.40 -7.25 -18.60
N ARG A 423 2.35 -8.07 -18.67
CA ARG A 423 1.92 -8.70 -19.93
C ARG A 423 1.44 -7.66 -20.94
N GLN A 424 0.62 -6.70 -20.51
CA GLN A 424 0.11 -5.63 -21.36
C GLN A 424 1.26 -4.75 -21.88
N LEU A 425 2.15 -4.28 -20.99
CA LEU A 425 3.33 -3.50 -21.36
C LEU A 425 4.24 -4.26 -22.33
N SER A 426 4.41 -5.58 -22.15
CA SER A 426 5.17 -6.42 -23.09
C SER A 426 4.51 -6.47 -24.46
N ALA A 427 3.19 -6.61 -24.54
CA ALA A 427 2.45 -6.65 -25.79
C ALA A 427 2.46 -5.28 -26.51
N GLU A 428 2.21 -4.19 -25.78
CA GLU A 428 2.24 -2.83 -26.31
C GLU A 428 3.65 -2.40 -26.75
N SER A 429 4.68 -2.83 -26.01
CA SER A 429 6.09 -2.58 -26.40
C SER A 429 6.45 -3.34 -27.68
N ALA A 430 5.98 -4.59 -27.83
CA ALA A 430 6.19 -5.36 -29.06
C ALA A 430 5.44 -4.75 -30.25
N ALA A 431 4.27 -4.16 -30.01
CA ALA A 431 3.47 -3.48 -31.04
C ALA A 431 3.90 -2.04 -31.32
N SER A 432 4.81 -1.46 -30.52
CA SER A 432 5.16 -0.03 -30.55
C SER A 432 3.97 0.92 -30.37
N THR A 433 2.95 0.50 -29.61
CA THR A 433 1.72 1.30 -29.34
C THR A 433 1.67 1.85 -27.92
N PHE A 434 2.80 1.86 -27.20
CA PHE A 434 2.86 2.26 -25.81
C PHE A 434 2.74 3.78 -25.65
N HIS A 435 1.69 4.23 -24.95
CA HIS A 435 1.47 5.65 -24.69
C HIS A 435 1.88 6.01 -23.24
N PRO A 436 2.86 6.90 -23.02
CA PRO A 436 3.45 7.12 -21.70
C PRO A 436 2.51 7.82 -20.70
N GLU A 437 1.62 8.70 -21.17
CA GLU A 437 0.68 9.41 -20.28
C GLU A 437 -0.55 8.56 -19.93
N HIS A 438 -1.23 8.01 -20.94
CA HIS A 438 -2.42 7.18 -20.73
C HIS A 438 -2.10 5.93 -19.91
N SER A 439 -0.96 5.28 -20.13
CA SER A 439 -0.57 4.08 -19.38
C SER A 439 -0.37 4.35 -17.87
N LYS A 440 0.15 5.51 -17.47
CA LYS A 440 0.33 5.83 -16.03
C LYS A 440 -1.00 5.88 -15.29
N VAL A 441 -2.00 6.53 -15.88
CA VAL A 441 -3.33 6.69 -15.28
C VAL A 441 -4.06 5.34 -15.29
N ALA A 442 -4.05 4.63 -16.42
CA ALA A 442 -4.68 3.33 -16.56
C ALA A 442 -4.08 2.29 -15.60
N ASN A 443 -2.75 2.19 -15.50
CA ASN A 443 -2.10 1.22 -14.62
C ASN A 443 -2.36 1.54 -13.14
N ARG A 444 -2.43 2.82 -12.75
CA ARG A 444 -2.80 3.21 -11.37
C ARG A 444 -4.25 2.85 -11.04
N ALA A 445 -5.17 3.09 -11.98
CA ALA A 445 -6.55 2.67 -11.83
C ALA A 445 -6.66 1.15 -11.69
N HIS A 446 -5.96 0.38 -12.54
CA HIS A 446 -5.99 -1.09 -12.50
C HIS A 446 -5.46 -1.66 -11.18
N VAL A 447 -4.36 -1.13 -10.64
CA VAL A 447 -3.85 -1.54 -9.32
C VAL A 447 -4.86 -1.21 -8.21
N THR A 448 -5.46 -0.02 -8.25
CA THR A 448 -6.46 0.40 -7.25
C THR A 448 -7.70 -0.49 -7.28
N SER A 449 -8.20 -0.78 -8.48
CA SER A 449 -9.29 -1.74 -8.73
C SER A 449 -8.97 -3.13 -8.19
N ALA A 450 -7.76 -3.65 -8.45
CA ALA A 450 -7.34 -4.95 -7.94
C ALA A 450 -7.26 -5.01 -6.41
N VAL A 451 -6.80 -3.93 -5.75
CA VAL A 451 -6.79 -3.84 -4.29
C VAL A 451 -8.22 -3.88 -3.73
N ILE A 452 -9.16 -3.11 -4.33
CA ILE A 452 -10.57 -3.13 -3.92
C ILE A 452 -11.15 -4.54 -4.06
N VAL A 453 -10.90 -5.21 -5.18
CA VAL A 453 -11.33 -6.60 -5.42
C VAL A 453 -10.73 -7.56 -4.39
N GLY A 454 -9.44 -7.41 -4.07
CA GLY A 454 -8.78 -8.20 -3.04
C GLY A 454 -9.41 -8.01 -1.65
N ILE A 455 -9.75 -6.77 -1.28
CA ILE A 455 -10.46 -6.47 -0.03
C ILE A 455 -11.83 -7.14 -0.03
N SER A 456 -12.61 -7.00 -1.12
CA SER A 456 -13.92 -7.63 -1.24
C SER A 456 -13.83 -9.16 -1.10
N ILE A 457 -12.92 -9.81 -1.82
CA ILE A 457 -12.73 -11.26 -1.74
C ILE A 457 -12.30 -11.69 -0.33
N GLY A 458 -11.46 -10.90 0.34
CA GLY A 458 -11.06 -11.18 1.70
C GLY A 458 -12.21 -11.14 2.70
N LEU A 459 -13.06 -10.11 2.62
CA LEU A 459 -14.26 -9.96 3.44
C LEU A 459 -15.28 -11.08 3.20
N PHE A 460 -15.36 -11.60 1.96
CA PHE A 460 -16.29 -12.68 1.59
C PHE A 460 -15.64 -14.06 1.50
N SER A 461 -14.46 -14.25 2.10
CA SER A 461 -13.70 -15.51 2.05
C SER A 461 -14.51 -16.71 2.54
N GLY A 462 -15.26 -16.57 3.65
CA GLY A 462 -16.13 -17.62 4.18
C GLY A 462 -17.31 -18.01 3.26
N LEU A 463 -17.73 -17.14 2.34
CA LEU A 463 -18.74 -17.47 1.33
C LEU A 463 -18.13 -18.32 0.20
N LEU A 464 -16.84 -18.15 -0.08
CA LEU A 464 -16.11 -18.83 -1.16
C LEU A 464 -15.62 -20.22 -0.75
N GLU A 465 -15.42 -20.48 0.54
CA GLU A 465 -15.03 -21.81 1.06
C GLU A 465 -16.04 -22.93 0.77
N GLY A 466 -17.31 -22.58 0.44
CA GLY A 466 -18.29 -23.53 -0.06
C GLY A 466 -17.98 -24.12 -1.45
N GLY A 467 -17.10 -23.46 -2.22
CA GLY A 467 -16.62 -23.92 -3.53
C GLY A 467 -15.40 -24.84 -3.39
N LYS A 468 -15.61 -26.15 -3.19
CA LYS A 468 -14.57 -27.15 -2.87
C LYS A 468 -13.35 -27.26 -3.80
N ASN A 469 -13.27 -26.53 -4.91
CA ASN A 469 -12.28 -26.79 -5.97
C ASN A 469 -11.28 -25.65 -6.22
N ILE A 470 -11.44 -24.44 -5.67
CA ILE A 470 -10.53 -23.32 -5.95
C ILE A 470 -10.19 -22.56 -4.67
N SER A 471 -8.90 -22.40 -4.39
CA SER A 471 -8.41 -21.60 -3.26
C SER A 471 -8.85 -20.13 -3.40
N PRO A 472 -9.41 -19.50 -2.35
CA PRO A 472 -9.79 -18.07 -2.37
C PRO A 472 -8.63 -17.14 -2.79
N LEU A 473 -7.39 -17.50 -2.46
CA LEU A 473 -6.20 -16.74 -2.86
C LEU A 473 -5.95 -16.81 -4.37
N ALA A 474 -6.19 -17.97 -4.99
CA ALA A 474 -6.10 -18.12 -6.44
C ALA A 474 -7.19 -17.30 -7.15
N ILE A 475 -8.40 -17.25 -6.59
CA ILE A 475 -9.48 -16.38 -7.07
C ILE A 475 -9.06 -14.92 -6.97
N ALA A 476 -8.48 -14.50 -5.84
CA ALA A 476 -8.00 -13.13 -5.65
C ALA A 476 -6.93 -12.74 -6.68
N PHE A 477 -5.97 -13.64 -6.95
CA PHE A 477 -4.98 -13.44 -8.00
C PHE A 477 -5.61 -13.29 -9.39
N ILE A 478 -6.49 -14.20 -9.77
CA ILE A 478 -7.16 -14.17 -11.08
C ILE A 478 -8.02 -12.91 -11.22
N ALA A 479 -8.75 -12.55 -10.17
CA ALA A 479 -9.60 -11.37 -10.14
C ALA A 479 -8.77 -10.08 -10.21
N GLY A 480 -7.61 -10.03 -9.57
CA GLY A 480 -6.67 -8.92 -9.73
C GLY A 480 -6.01 -8.86 -11.11
N TYR A 481 -5.74 -10.02 -11.73
CA TYR A 481 -5.19 -10.12 -13.08
C TYR A 481 -6.20 -9.70 -14.16
N ALA A 482 -7.48 -9.99 -13.95
CA ALA A 482 -8.55 -9.68 -14.89
C ALA A 482 -9.63 -8.80 -14.24
N SER A 483 -9.23 -7.71 -13.59
CA SER A 483 -10.12 -6.87 -12.78
C SER A 483 -11.33 -6.38 -13.56
N ASP A 484 -11.15 -6.00 -14.82
CA ASP A 484 -12.24 -5.51 -15.66
C ASP A 484 -13.30 -6.58 -15.94
N LYS A 485 -12.85 -7.83 -16.17
CA LYS A 485 -13.76 -8.97 -16.38
C LYS A 485 -14.45 -9.37 -15.08
N PHE A 486 -13.76 -9.23 -13.96
CA PHE A 486 -14.34 -9.45 -12.65
C PHE A 486 -15.45 -8.43 -12.34
N PHE A 487 -15.23 -7.14 -12.56
CA PHE A 487 -16.26 -6.12 -12.38
C PHE A 487 -17.44 -6.31 -13.33
N TYR A 488 -17.19 -6.66 -14.60
CA TYR A 488 -18.27 -7.01 -15.52
C TYR A 488 -19.13 -8.18 -15.02
N PHE A 489 -18.51 -9.19 -14.40
CA PHE A 489 -19.23 -10.28 -13.77
C PHE A 489 -20.04 -9.82 -12.55
N VAL A 490 -19.46 -8.97 -11.69
CA VAL A 490 -20.17 -8.38 -10.54
C VAL A 490 -21.36 -7.55 -11.00
N ASP A 491 -21.20 -6.71 -12.01
CA ASP A 491 -22.27 -5.88 -12.57
C ASP A 491 -23.42 -6.76 -13.11
N ARG A 492 -23.07 -7.87 -13.78
CA ARG A 492 -24.07 -8.84 -14.26
C ARG A 492 -24.79 -9.53 -13.11
N LEU A 493 -24.09 -9.86 -12.02
CA LEU A 493 -24.68 -10.46 -10.82
C LEU A 493 -25.61 -9.45 -10.11
N VAL A 494 -25.16 -8.20 -9.96
CA VAL A 494 -25.96 -7.11 -9.37
C VAL A 494 -27.21 -6.87 -10.21
N GLY A 495 -27.11 -6.83 -11.54
CA GLY A 495 -28.26 -6.68 -12.43
C GLY A 495 -29.24 -7.87 -12.39
N ALA A 496 -28.75 -9.07 -12.09
CA ALA A 496 -29.60 -10.25 -11.92
C ALA A 496 -30.32 -10.28 -10.55
N MET A 497 -29.64 -9.85 -9.48
CA MET A 497 -30.20 -9.82 -8.11
C MET A 497 -31.10 -8.59 -7.87
N PHE A 498 -30.77 -7.48 -8.52
CA PHE A 498 -31.49 -6.22 -8.43
C PHE A 498 -31.87 -5.78 -9.85
N PRO A 499 -32.91 -6.39 -10.45
CA PRO A 499 -33.40 -5.95 -11.75
C PRO A 499 -33.70 -4.45 -11.64
N PRO A 500 -33.22 -3.61 -12.58
CA PRO A 500 -33.59 -2.21 -12.59
C PRO A 500 -35.12 -2.15 -12.57
N ARG A 501 -35.70 -1.43 -11.60
CA ARG A 501 -37.13 -1.15 -11.60
C ARG A 501 -37.41 -0.51 -12.95
N VAL A 502 -38.09 -1.26 -13.81
CA VAL A 502 -38.68 -0.69 -15.01
C VAL A 502 -39.74 0.25 -14.46
N ASP A 503 -39.40 1.54 -14.40
CA ASP A 503 -40.41 2.56 -14.28
C ASP A 503 -41.27 2.40 -15.53
N HIS A 504 -42.37 1.67 -15.39
CA HIS A 504 -43.50 1.75 -16.29
C HIS A 504 -43.97 3.20 -16.21
N VAL A 505 -43.32 4.08 -16.96
CA VAL A 505 -43.92 5.32 -17.39
C VAL A 505 -45.02 4.87 -18.34
N ASP A 506 -46.16 4.55 -17.75
CA ASP A 506 -47.42 4.43 -18.45
C ASP A 506 -47.67 5.80 -19.10
N HIS A 507 -47.17 5.97 -20.32
CA HIS A 507 -47.74 6.88 -21.29
C HIS A 507 -49.12 6.35 -21.72
N ALA A 508 -49.97 6.02 -20.75
CA ALA A 508 -51.39 5.89 -20.92
C ALA A 508 -51.96 7.30 -21.02
N ALA A 509 -52.51 7.60 -22.18
CA ALA A 509 -53.47 8.68 -22.43
C ALA A 509 -52.93 10.12 -22.43
N ARG A 510 -52.20 10.48 -23.49
CA ARG A 510 -52.47 11.76 -24.17
C ARG A 510 -52.98 11.50 -25.59
N ARG A 511 -54.29 11.29 -25.68
CA ARG A 511 -55.04 11.44 -26.94
C ARG A 511 -54.84 12.88 -27.44
N PRO A 512 -54.44 13.11 -28.70
CA PRO A 512 -54.59 14.43 -29.31
C PRO A 512 -56.08 14.69 -29.60
N PRO A 513 -56.65 15.82 -29.18
CA PRO A 513 -57.97 16.22 -29.63
C PRO A 513 -57.87 16.90 -31.00
N GLY A 514 -58.62 16.37 -31.96
CA GLY A 514 -59.08 17.16 -33.11
C GLY A 514 -58.17 17.20 -34.33
N ALA A 515 -58.25 16.17 -35.17
CA ALA A 515 -58.13 16.35 -36.61
C ALA A 515 -59.38 15.74 -37.25
N SER A 516 -60.39 16.60 -37.39
CA SER A 516 -61.60 16.32 -38.16
C SER A 516 -61.22 16.15 -39.64
N LYS A 517 -61.73 15.05 -40.21
CA LYS A 517 -62.24 14.88 -41.58
C LYS A 517 -61.68 15.81 -42.66
N ASP A 518 -61.10 15.21 -43.70
CA ASP A 518 -61.84 15.11 -44.97
C ASP A 518 -61.09 14.26 -46.01
N THR A 519 -61.89 13.45 -46.74
CA THR A 519 -61.70 12.97 -48.13
C THR A 519 -60.39 12.24 -48.51
N ALA A 520 -60.35 11.27 -49.41
CA ALA A 520 -61.30 10.38 -50.07
C ALA A 520 -60.40 9.53 -50.99
N LYS A 521 -60.69 8.22 -51.05
CA LYS A 521 -60.80 7.44 -52.31
C LYS A 521 -59.63 7.53 -53.31
N THR A 522 -59.00 6.37 -53.58
CA THR A 522 -58.76 5.74 -54.92
C THR A 522 -57.62 4.73 -54.75
N LEU A 523 -57.91 3.44 -54.57
CA LEU A 523 -58.00 2.39 -55.60
C LEU A 523 -56.67 2.06 -56.32
N ARG A 524 -56.41 0.74 -56.32
CA ARG A 524 -55.74 -0.09 -57.33
C ARG A 524 -54.25 -0.45 -57.17
N SER A 525 -54.10 -1.75 -56.84
CA SER A 525 -53.53 -2.78 -57.72
C SER A 525 -52.02 -2.85 -57.89
N GLY A 526 -51.47 -3.97 -57.45
CA GLY A 526 -50.84 -4.89 -58.41
C GLY A 526 -49.50 -5.47 -57.96
N SER A 527 -49.55 -6.78 -57.70
CA SER A 527 -48.49 -7.80 -57.90
C SER A 527 -47.21 -7.74 -57.06
#